data_AF-A0A0R1QTZ7-F1
#
_entry.id   AF-A0A0R1QTZ7-F1
#
_cell.length_a   1.000
_cell.length_b   1.000
_cell.length_c   1.000
_cell.angle_alpha   90.00
_cell.angle_beta   90.00
_cell.angle_gamma   90.00
#
_symmetry.space_group_name_H-M   'P 1'
#
loop_
_entity.id
_entity.type
_entity.pdbx_description
1 polymer ?
#
loop_
_entity_poly.entity_id
_entity_poly.type
_entity_poly.pdbx_seq_one_letter_code
_entity_poly.pdbx_strand_id
1 'polypeptide(L)'
;MVISPQTIALHFNATGVADSWGGQWGLWLTPAILVVVGIICDRVAVHQRKRDGLTDLPVILVGEWRNILLMGMIFAVCTFLQLKQIGL
;
A
#
# COMPACT_ATOMS: atom_id res chain seq x y z
N MET A 1 7.65 22.53 -8.64
CA MET A 1 7.29 21.29 -9.35
C MET A 1 8.40 20.31 -9.07
N VAL A 2 8.19 19.34 -8.18
CA VAL A 2 9.21 18.32 -7.87
C VAL A 2 9.34 17.47 -9.12
N ILE A 3 10.42 17.68 -9.88
CA ILE A 3 10.76 16.83 -11.02
C ILE A 3 11.05 15.46 -10.42
N SER A 4 10.17 14.49 -10.68
CA SER A 4 10.42 13.10 -10.31
C SER A 4 11.78 12.68 -10.87
N PRO A 5 12.67 12.07 -10.06
CA PRO A 5 13.94 11.59 -10.57
C PRO A 5 13.71 10.57 -11.68
N GLN A 6 14.51 10.66 -12.75
CA GLN A 6 14.38 9.78 -13.92
C GLN A 6 14.67 8.31 -13.56
N THR A 7 15.55 8.12 -12.57
CA THR A 7 15.91 6.83 -12.00
C THR A 7 15.67 6.81 -10.49
N ILE A 8 15.19 5.67 -10.00
CA ILE A 8 14.94 5.42 -8.58
C ILE A 8 15.63 4.12 -8.16
N ALA A 9 15.97 4.00 -6.88
CA ALA A 9 16.43 2.73 -6.33
C ALA A 9 15.27 1.71 -6.35
N LEU A 10 15.51 0.49 -6.85
CA LEU A 10 14.52 -0.60 -6.88
C LEU A 10 14.80 -1.68 -5.83
N HIS A 11 16.07 -1.82 -5.44
CA HIS A 11 16.50 -2.78 -4.44
C HIS A 11 17.57 -2.14 -3.56
N PHE A 12 17.51 -2.49 -2.27
CA PHE A 12 18.51 -2.13 -1.29
C PHE A 12 19.09 -3.44 -0.73
N ASN A 13 20.41 -3.54 -0.68
CA ASN A 13 21.06 -4.71 -0.11
C ASN A 13 20.95 -4.75 1.43
N ALA A 14 21.49 -5.79 2.06
CA ALA A 14 21.48 -5.96 3.52
C ALA A 14 22.19 -4.84 4.29
N THR A 15 23.04 -4.04 3.63
CA THR A 15 23.72 -2.88 4.23
C THR A 15 22.97 -1.57 4.05
N GLY A 16 21.77 -1.61 3.43
CA GLY A 16 20.95 -0.42 3.17
C GLY A 16 21.42 0.42 1.98
N VAL A 17 22.34 -0.11 1.16
CA VAL A 17 22.84 0.56 -0.04
C VAL A 17 22.04 0.13 -1.26
N ALA A 18 21.62 1.08 -2.08
CA ALA A 18 20.95 0.81 -3.34
C ALA A 18 21.90 0.10 -4.32
N ASP A 19 21.59 -1.15 -4.65
CA ASP A 19 22.35 -2.00 -5.58
C ASP A 19 21.59 -2.28 -6.88
N SER A 20 20.33 -1.84 -6.98
CA SER A 20 19.54 -1.85 -8.21
C SER A 20 18.79 -0.53 -8.41
N TRP A 21 18.76 -0.06 -9.65
CA TRP A 21 18.11 1.17 -10.07
C TRP A 21 17.22 0.92 -11.28
N GLY A 22 16.14 1.68 -11.42
CA GLY A 22 15.26 1.59 -12.57
C GLY A 22 14.50 2.89 -12.82
N GLY A 23 13.64 2.89 -13.82
CA GLY A 23 12.90 4.09 -14.23
C GLY A 23 11.86 4.53 -13.19
N GLN A 24 11.47 5.81 -13.28
CA GLN A 24 10.43 6.45 -12.45
C GLN A 24 9.10 5.68 -12.38
N TRP A 25 8.81 4.79 -13.33
CA TRP A 25 7.62 3.94 -13.32
C TRP A 25 7.53 3.03 -12.10
N GLY A 26 8.66 2.68 -11.48
CA GLY A 26 8.66 1.91 -10.23
C GLY A 26 7.93 2.61 -9.08
N LEU A 27 7.78 3.94 -9.10
CA LEU A 27 7.00 4.67 -8.10
C LEU A 27 5.51 4.31 -8.16
N TRP A 28 4.99 3.83 -9.29
CA TRP A 28 3.59 3.40 -9.41
C TRP A 28 3.30 2.05 -8.76
N LEU A 29 4.34 1.30 -8.37
CA LEU A 29 4.17 0.00 -7.71
C LEU A 29 3.45 0.16 -6.36
N THR A 30 3.82 1.15 -5.56
CA THR A 30 3.18 1.46 -4.28
C THR A 30 1.68 1.71 -4.38
N PRO A 31 1.19 2.68 -5.19
CA PRO A 31 -0.25 2.89 -5.32
C PRO A 31 -0.95 1.67 -5.93
N ALA A 32 -0.31 0.92 -6.84
CA ALA A 32 -0.88 -0.31 -7.36
C ALA A 32 -1.09 -1.38 -6.27
N ILE A 33 -0.09 -1.59 -5.39
CA ILE A 33 -0.20 -2.52 -4.25
C ILE A 33 -1.35 -2.11 -3.33
N LEU A 34 -1.45 -0.81 -3.00
CA LEU A 34 -2.50 -0.31 -2.13
C LEU A 34 -3.90 -0.52 -2.72
N VAL A 35 -4.07 -0.30 -4.02
CA VAL A 35 -5.34 -0.56 -4.72
C VAL A 35 -5.69 -2.04 -4.66
N VAL A 36 -4.74 -2.93 -4.98
CA VAL A 36 -4.97 -4.38 -4.96
C VAL A 36 -5.35 -4.86 -3.57
N VAL A 37 -4.60 -4.46 -2.54
CA VAL A 37 -4.89 -4.83 -1.14
C VAL A 37 -6.23 -4.26 -0.70
N GLY A 38 -6.53 -3.00 -1.04
CA GLY A 38 -7.82 -2.37 -0.72
C GLY A 38 -9.00 -3.13 -1.32
N ILE A 39 -8.90 -3.54 -2.59
CA ILE A 39 -9.94 -4.36 -3.25
C ILE A 39 -10.10 -5.70 -2.52
N ILE A 40 -9.01 -6.37 -2.13
CA ILE A 40 -9.09 -7.65 -1.40
C ILE A 40 -9.78 -7.44 -0.05
N CYS A 41 -9.36 -6.44 0.72
CA CYS A 41 -9.95 -6.10 2.02
C CYS A 41 -11.45 -5.79 1.91
N ASP A 42 -11.86 -5.03 0.90
CA ASP A 42 -13.26 -4.70 0.61
C ASP A 42 -14.07 -5.97 0.28
N ARG A 43 -13.56 -6.83 -0.63
CA ARG A 43 -14.21 -8.09 -0.98
C ARG A 43 -14.38 -9.01 0.22
N VAL A 44 -13.37 -9.09 1.09
CA VAL A 44 -13.44 -9.86 2.33
C VAL A 44 -14.48 -9.27 3.29
N ALA A 45 -14.53 -7.95 3.46
CA ALA A 45 -15.51 -7.29 4.31
C ALA A 45 -16.95 -7.51 3.82
N VAL A 46 -17.19 -7.32 2.51
CA VAL A 46 -18.49 -7.58 1.88
C VAL A 46 -18.90 -9.05 2.05
N HIS A 47 -17.97 -9.99 1.87
CA HIS A 47 -18.26 -11.41 2.04
C HIS A 47 -18.62 -11.74 3.50
N GLN A 48 -17.89 -11.21 4.48
CA GLN A 48 -18.17 -11.40 5.90
C GLN A 48 -19.53 -10.81 6.28
N ARG A 49 -19.84 -9.58 5.86
CA ARG A 49 -21.16 -8.97 6.11
C ARG A 49 -22.31 -9.79 5.53
N LYS A 50 -22.17 -10.30 4.31
CA LYS A 50 -23.19 -11.16 3.69
C LYS A 50 -23.40 -12.45 4.46
N ARG A 51 -22.31 -13.09 4.90
CA ARG A 51 -22.37 -14.33 5.68
C ARG A 51 -23.05 -14.11 7.04
N ASP A 52 -22.75 -12.98 7.67
CA ASP A 52 -23.20 -12.70 9.04
C ASP A 52 -24.55 -11.93 9.06
N GLY A 53 -25.15 -11.64 7.90
CA GLY A 53 -26.44 -10.94 7.77
C GLY A 53 -26.40 -9.45 8.14
N LEU A 54 -25.22 -8.82 8.06
CA LEU A 54 -24.94 -7.45 8.52
C LEU A 54 -24.84 -6.43 7.37
N THR A 55 -25.48 -6.70 6.23
CA THR A 55 -25.37 -5.84 5.03
C THR A 55 -25.99 -4.47 5.21
N ASP A 56 -27.05 -4.38 6.00
CA ASP A 56 -27.82 -3.13 6.17
C ASP A 56 -27.31 -2.27 7.34
N LEU A 57 -26.31 -2.77 8.08
CA LEU A 57 -25.78 -2.11 9.26
C LEU A 57 -24.86 -0.94 8.86
N PRO A 58 -25.22 0.33 9.15
CA PRO A 58 -24.48 1.49 8.68
C PRO A 58 -23.32 1.87 9.62
N VAL A 59 -22.64 0.88 10.20
CA VAL A 59 -21.45 1.10 11.04
C VAL A 59 -20.27 0.26 10.54
N ILE A 60 -19.05 0.75 10.77
CA ILE A 60 -17.82 0.02 10.47
C ILE A 60 -17.59 -1.03 11.57
N LEU A 61 -17.48 -2.28 11.16
CA LEU A 61 -17.27 -3.41 12.07
C LEU A 61 -15.81 -3.45 12.54
N VAL A 62 -15.56 -4.05 13.70
CA VAL A 62 -14.19 -4.20 14.25
C VAL A 62 -13.25 -4.91 13.26
N GLY A 63 -13.75 -5.91 12.52
CA GLY A 63 -13.00 -6.60 11.48
C GLY A 63 -12.60 -5.69 10.31
N GLU A 64 -13.42 -4.71 9.99
CA GLU A 64 -13.16 -3.73 8.93
C GLU A 64 -12.19 -2.66 9.39
N TRP A 65 -12.27 -2.24 10.66
CA TRP A 65 -11.24 -1.39 11.28
C TRP A 65 -9.86 -2.03 11.21
N ARG A 66 -9.76 -3.35 11.44
CA ARG A 66 -8.50 -4.08 11.28
C ARG A 66 -7.98 -4.02 9.83
N ASN A 67 -8.86 -4.11 8.84
CA ASN A 67 -8.48 -3.98 7.42
C ASN A 67 -8.02 -2.55 7.08
N ILE A 68 -8.70 -1.53 7.61
CA ILE A 68 -8.31 -0.12 7.44
C ILE A 68 -6.93 0.12 8.09
N LEU A 69 -6.70 -0.39 9.30
CA LEU A 69 -5.40 -0.31 9.97
C LEU A 69 -4.30 -1.01 9.17
N LEU A 70 -4.59 -2.19 8.60
CA LEU A 70 -3.67 -2.89 7.70
C LEU A 70 -3.30 -2.03 6.48
N MET A 71 -4.29 -1.43 5.82
CA MET A 71 -4.07 -0.48 4.72
C MET A 71 -3.20 0.70 5.16
N GLY A 72 -3.46 1.26 6.35
CA GLY A 72 -2.67 2.36 6.92
C GLY A 72 -1.20 1.98 7.16
N MET A 73 -0.94 0.78 7.70
CA MET A 73 0.41 0.28 7.90
C MET A 73 1.14 0.06 6.57
N ILE A 74 0.48 -0.56 5.59
CA ILE A 74 1.05 -0.77 4.26
C ILE A 74 1.36 0.57 3.60
N PHE A 75 0.45 1.54 3.69
CA PHE A 75 0.66 2.89 3.19
C PHE A 75 1.91 3.52 3.81
N ALA A 76 2.02 3.50 5.14
CA ALA A 76 3.18 4.07 5.85
C ALA A 76 4.51 3.42 5.42
N VAL A 77 4.54 2.08 5.32
CA VAL A 77 5.74 1.34 4.88
C VAL A 77 6.09 1.69 3.44
N CYS A 78 5.11 1.68 2.52
CA CYS A 78 5.36 1.97 1.13
C CYS A 78 5.78 3.43 0.90
N THR A 79 5.19 4.39 1.61
CA THR A 79 5.62 5.80 1.56
C THR A 79 7.05 5.94 2.08
N PHE A 80 7.40 5.29 3.19
CA PHE A 80 8.77 5.30 3.69
C PHE A 80 9.77 4.76 2.65
N LEU A 81 9.44 3.65 1.99
CA LEU A 81 10.26 3.10 0.92
C LEU A 81 10.37 4.08 -0.25
N GLN A 82 9.26 4.66 -0.72
CA GLN A 82 9.29 5.64 -1.81
C GLN A 82 10.14 6.87 -1.50
N LEU A 83 10.09 7.37 -0.26
CA LEU A 83 10.97 8.47 0.18
C LEU A 83 12.44 8.09 0.00
N LYS A 84 12.82 6.87 0.42
CA LYS A 84 14.18 6.35 0.22
C LYS A 84 14.54 6.20 -1.26
N GLN A 85 13.59 5.79 -2.10
CA GLN A 85 13.79 5.64 -3.54
C GLN A 85 14.09 6.97 -4.26
N ILE A 86 13.56 8.09 -3.75
CA ILE A 86 13.79 9.43 -4.29
C ILE A 86 14.89 10.22 -3.54
N GLY A 87 15.57 9.58 -2.59
CA GLY A 87 16.71 10.16 -1.87
C GLY A 87 16.36 11.01 -0.63
N LEU A 88 15.18 10.82 -0.05
CA LEU A 88 14.74 11.41 1.23
C LEU A 88 14.82 10.37 2.37
#